data_AF-A0A9W8DE66-F1
#
_entry.id   AF-A0A9W8DE66-F1
#
_cell.length_a   1.000
_cell.length_b   1.000
_cell.length_c   1.000
_cell.angle_alpha   90.00
_cell.angle_beta   90.00
_cell.angle_gamma   90.00
#
_symmetry.space_group_name_H-M   'P 1'
#
loop_
_entity.id
_entity.type
_entity.pdbx_description
1 polymer ?
#
loop_
_entity_poly.entity_id
_entity_poly.type
_entity_poly.pdbx_seq_one_letter_code
_entity_poly.pdbx_strand_id
1 'polypeptide(L)'
;MKLSLLLAILGFGLVAAAALTPVEMSAIDQFLSSTEQVGSDNAPTNEEIAHDLAAALGLRNSARLLYKHSPDAQAAYAQMYDTLLYIYTGSFTTPEQKKALNPVIKYFEHSLLH
;
A
#
# COMPACT_ATOMS: atom_id res chain seq x y z
N MET A 1 -19.53 -8.87 48.34
CA MET A 1 -19.72 -9.55 47.04
C MET A 1 -19.03 -8.71 45.98
N LYS A 2 -17.97 -9.24 45.34
CA LYS A 2 -17.28 -8.59 44.23
C LYS A 2 -17.98 -8.99 42.94
N LEU A 3 -18.51 -8.03 42.19
CA LEU A 3 -18.70 -8.20 40.75
C LEU A 3 -18.20 -6.94 40.05
N SER A 4 -17.06 -7.10 39.40
CA SER A 4 -16.38 -6.14 38.55
C SER A 4 -17.28 -5.81 37.36
N LEU A 5 -17.57 -4.53 37.14
CA LEU A 5 -18.17 -4.09 35.89
C LEU A 5 -17.05 -4.05 34.84
N LEU A 6 -17.11 -5.03 33.94
CA LEU A 6 -16.25 -5.15 32.77
C LEU A 6 -16.23 -3.86 31.98
N LEU A 7 -15.02 -3.31 31.84
CA LEU A 7 -14.67 -2.32 30.83
C LEU A 7 -14.79 -3.02 29.47
N ALA A 8 -15.91 -2.84 28.79
CA ALA A 8 -16.07 -3.24 27.40
C ALA A 8 -15.25 -2.27 26.53
N ILE A 9 -13.97 -2.60 26.33
CA ILE A 9 -13.17 -2.01 25.26
C ILE A 9 -13.74 -2.57 23.96
N LEU A 10 -14.67 -1.82 23.36
CA LEU A 10 -15.01 -1.94 21.95
C LEU A 10 -13.72 -1.65 21.17
N GLY A 11 -12.97 -2.71 20.88
CA GLY A 11 -11.79 -2.69 20.03
C GLY A 11 -12.17 -2.42 18.58
N PHE A 12 -12.69 -1.23 18.30
CA PHE A 12 -12.47 -0.59 17.01
C PHE A 12 -11.03 -0.11 17.07
N GLY A 13 -10.12 -0.87 16.45
CA GLY A 13 -8.74 -0.47 16.27
C GLY A 13 -8.75 0.90 15.60
N LEU A 14 -8.50 1.93 16.41
CA LEU A 14 -8.19 3.26 15.94
C LEU A 14 -6.90 3.08 15.14
N VAL A 15 -7.02 2.84 13.84
CA VAL A 15 -5.86 2.90 12.96
C VAL A 15 -5.46 4.36 13.01
N ALA A 16 -4.49 4.68 13.86
CA ALA A 16 -3.89 5.99 13.91
C ALA A 16 -3.32 6.20 12.51
N ALA A 17 -4.05 6.95 11.68
CA ALA A 17 -3.64 7.28 10.35
C ALA A 17 -2.44 8.21 10.48
N ALA A 18 -1.26 7.62 10.43
CA ALA A 18 0.01 8.32 10.53
C ALA A 18 0.45 8.74 9.13
N ALA A 19 1.15 9.88 9.06
CA ALA A 19 1.89 10.24 7.86
C ALA A 19 2.87 9.11 7.49
N LEU A 20 3.18 8.98 6.20
CA LEU A 20 4.16 8.02 5.73
C LEU A 20 5.51 8.24 6.43
N THR A 21 6.05 7.15 6.95
CA THR A 21 7.39 7.10 7.53
C THR A 21 8.45 7.27 6.45
N PRO A 22 9.70 7.64 6.80
CA PRO A 22 10.79 7.71 5.83
C PRO A 22 11.04 6.39 5.08
N VAL A 23 10.81 5.24 5.74
CA VAL A 23 10.95 3.92 5.12
C VAL A 23 9.89 3.69 4.06
N GLU A 24 8.63 4.02 4.36
CA GLU A 24 7.53 3.91 3.40
C GLU A 24 7.70 4.88 2.22
N MET A 25 8.21 6.09 2.48
CA MET A 25 8.57 7.04 1.42
C MET A 25 9.69 6.51 0.53
N SER A 26 10.74 5.90 1.10
CA SER A 26 11.81 5.27 0.31
C SER A 26 11.28 4.13 -0.55
N ALA A 27 10.29 3.37 -0.07
CA ALA A 27 9.66 2.31 -0.84
C ALA A 27 8.82 2.84 -2.01
N ILE A 28 8.15 3.99 -1.82
CA ILE A 28 7.46 4.71 -2.91
C ILE A 28 8.44 5.17 -3.99
N ASP A 29 9.59 5.74 -3.60
CA ASP A 29 10.61 6.16 -4.55
C ASP A 29 11.22 4.97 -5.30
N GLN A 30 11.51 3.88 -4.58
CA GLN A 30 12.01 2.65 -5.18
C GLN A 30 11.00 2.05 -6.16
N PHE A 31 9.71 2.01 -5.78
CA PHE A 31 8.63 1.55 -6.65
C PHE A 31 8.64 2.31 -7.98
N LEU A 32 8.66 3.64 -7.94
CA LEU A 32 8.66 4.46 -9.16
C LEU A 32 9.88 4.16 -10.03
N SER A 33 11.07 4.09 -9.43
CA SER A 33 12.31 3.76 -10.16
C SER A 33 12.29 2.35 -10.77
N SER A 34 11.69 1.36 -10.09
CA SER A 34 11.58 0.01 -10.61
C SER A 34 10.55 -0.10 -11.73
N THR A 35 9.44 0.66 -11.68
CA THR A 35 8.43 0.64 -12.75
C THR A 35 8.98 1.14 -14.09
N GLU A 36 9.96 2.04 -14.08
CA GLU A 36 10.64 2.52 -15.30
C GLU A 36 11.49 1.44 -15.99
N GLN A 37 11.87 0.38 -15.26
CA GLN A 37 12.74 -0.68 -15.75
C GLN A 37 11.96 -1.90 -16.27
N VAL A 38 10.65 -1.98 -16.02
CA VAL A 38 9.80 -3.09 -16.44
C VAL A 38 9.92 -3.33 -17.95
N GLY A 39 10.15 -4.58 -18.33
CA GLY A 39 10.36 -4.98 -19.73
C GLY A 39 11.84 -4.94 -20.19
N SER A 40 12.77 -4.52 -19.33
CA SER A 40 14.21 -4.68 -19.57
C SER A 40 14.71 -6.07 -19.15
N ASP A 41 15.84 -6.52 -19.71
CA ASP A 41 16.45 -7.79 -19.36
C ASP A 41 16.76 -7.87 -17.86
N ASN A 42 16.25 -8.91 -17.19
CA ASN A 42 16.33 -9.14 -15.73
C ASN A 42 15.62 -8.10 -14.84
N ALA A 43 14.76 -7.25 -15.40
CA ALA A 43 13.95 -6.35 -14.59
C ALA A 43 12.86 -7.12 -13.82
N PRO A 44 12.47 -6.64 -12.62
CA PRO A 44 11.34 -7.20 -11.89
C PRO A 44 10.04 -7.00 -12.65
N THR A 45 9.12 -7.94 -12.46
CA THR A 45 7.74 -7.88 -12.97
C THR A 45 6.91 -6.86 -12.22
N ASN A 46 5.76 -6.46 -12.81
CA ASN A 46 4.82 -5.55 -12.15
C ASN A 46 4.35 -6.10 -10.79
N GLU A 47 4.10 -7.40 -10.71
CA GLU A 47 3.66 -8.07 -9.50
C GLU A 47 4.75 -8.09 -8.42
N GLU A 48 6.02 -8.30 -8.80
CA GLU A 48 7.16 -8.25 -7.87
C GLU A 48 7.36 -6.83 -7.30
N ILE A 49 7.26 -5.80 -8.15
CA ILE A 49 7.39 -4.41 -7.72
C ILE A 49 6.22 -4.02 -6.79
N ALA A 50 4.99 -4.42 -7.13
CA ALA A 50 3.82 -4.17 -6.29
C ALA A 50 3.88 -4.95 -4.96
N HIS A 51 4.37 -6.19 -4.99
CA HIS A 51 4.63 -7.00 -3.79
C HIS A 51 5.55 -6.28 -2.82
N ASP A 52 6.68 -5.76 -3.30
CA ASP A 52 7.69 -5.11 -2.46
C ASP A 52 7.15 -3.83 -1.83
N LEU A 53 6.39 -3.03 -2.59
CA LEU A 53 5.69 -1.87 -2.05
C LEU A 53 4.66 -2.29 -0.98
N ALA A 54 3.84 -3.31 -1.25
CA ALA A 54 2.85 -3.79 -0.29
C ALA A 54 3.51 -4.28 1.01
N ALA A 55 4.65 -4.98 0.91
CA ALA A 55 5.41 -5.44 2.06
C ALA A 55 5.95 -4.26 2.89
N ALA A 56 6.50 -3.23 2.23
CA ALA A 56 7.04 -2.04 2.88
C ALA A 56 5.97 -1.21 3.59
N LEU A 57 4.76 -1.13 3.01
CA LEU A 57 3.59 -0.45 3.61
C LEU A 57 2.88 -1.30 4.68
N GLY A 58 3.40 -2.48 5.02
CA GLY A 58 2.78 -3.38 6.00
C GLY A 58 1.48 -4.05 5.53
N LEU A 59 1.16 -3.99 4.23
CA LEU A 59 -0.01 -4.59 3.60
C LEU A 59 0.22 -6.08 3.31
N ARG A 60 0.45 -6.85 4.39
CA ARG A 60 0.84 -8.28 4.32
C ARG A 60 -0.10 -9.15 3.49
N ASN A 61 -1.40 -8.87 3.54
CA ASN A 61 -2.39 -9.60 2.75
C ASN A 61 -2.23 -9.33 1.26
N SER A 62 -2.09 -8.06 0.87
CA SER A 62 -1.86 -7.67 -0.53
C SER A 62 -0.54 -8.22 -1.04
N ALA A 63 0.54 -8.11 -0.25
CA ALA A 63 1.84 -8.70 -0.60
C ALA A 63 1.72 -10.21 -0.87
N ARG A 64 1.06 -10.97 0.00
CA ARG A 64 0.84 -12.41 -0.21
C ARG A 64 0.12 -12.73 -1.52
N LEU A 65 -0.84 -11.90 -1.92
CA LEU A 65 -1.65 -12.08 -3.13
C LEU A 65 -0.92 -11.60 -4.41
N LEU A 66 0.22 -10.92 -4.28
CA LEU A 66 1.05 -10.44 -5.39
C LEU A 66 2.24 -11.37 -5.69
N TYR A 67 2.25 -12.58 -5.13
CA TYR A 67 3.24 -13.58 -5.50
C TYR A 67 3.03 -14.04 -6.95
N LYS A 68 4.12 -14.43 -7.61
CA LYS A 68 4.16 -14.74 -9.05
C LYS A 68 3.01 -15.68 -9.49
N HIS A 69 2.27 -15.27 -10.53
CA HIS A 69 1.12 -15.99 -11.11
C HIS A 69 -0.08 -16.18 -10.16
N SER A 70 -0.23 -15.33 -9.15
CA SER A 70 -1.42 -15.35 -8.31
C SER A 70 -2.67 -15.00 -9.11
N PRO A 71 -3.74 -15.84 -9.07
CA PRO A 71 -5.01 -15.50 -9.70
C PRO A 71 -5.71 -14.30 -9.03
N ASP A 72 -5.27 -13.96 -7.81
CA ASP A 72 -5.86 -12.92 -6.96
C ASP A 72 -5.06 -11.61 -7.01
N ALA A 73 -4.12 -11.46 -7.94
CA ALA A 73 -3.29 -10.26 -8.04
C ALA A 73 -4.16 -9.01 -8.18
N GLN A 74 -5.18 -9.01 -9.05
CA GLN A 74 -6.09 -7.86 -9.22
C GLN A 74 -6.76 -7.42 -7.92
N ALA A 75 -7.15 -8.35 -7.04
CA ALA A 75 -7.73 -8.01 -5.73
C ALA A 75 -6.71 -7.27 -4.85
N ALA A 76 -5.43 -7.64 -4.93
CA ALA A 76 -4.35 -6.95 -4.24
C ALA A 76 -4.10 -5.55 -4.82
N TYR A 77 -4.11 -5.39 -6.16
CA TYR A 77 -4.01 -4.08 -6.81
C TYR A 77 -5.13 -3.14 -6.37
N ALA A 78 -6.37 -3.64 -6.28
CA ALA A 78 -7.52 -2.87 -5.81
C ALA A 78 -7.34 -2.42 -4.36
N GLN A 79 -6.93 -3.34 -3.47
CA GLN A 79 -6.68 -3.02 -2.07
C GLN A 79 -5.55 -1.99 -1.90
N MET A 80 -4.49 -2.11 -2.71
CA MET A 80 -3.39 -1.14 -2.71
C MET A 80 -3.86 0.23 -3.19
N TYR A 81 -4.63 0.30 -4.28
CA TYR A 81 -5.22 1.55 -4.77
C TYR A 81 -6.03 2.26 -3.68
N ASP A 82 -6.97 1.56 -3.05
CA ASP A 82 -7.82 2.13 -2.00
C ASP A 82 -7.01 2.64 -0.81
N THR A 83 -6.00 1.87 -0.41
CA THR A 83 -5.12 2.24 0.72
C THR A 83 -4.30 3.49 0.39
N LEU A 84 -3.68 3.53 -0.79
CA LEU A 84 -2.86 4.67 -1.21
C LEU A 84 -3.71 5.93 -1.41
N LEU A 85 -4.92 5.78 -1.96
CA LEU A 85 -5.88 6.87 -2.12
C LEU A 85 -6.33 7.42 -0.76
N TYR A 86 -6.59 6.54 0.22
CA TYR A 86 -6.89 6.95 1.59
C TYR A 86 -5.76 7.76 2.21
N ILE A 87 -4.50 7.28 2.09
CA ILE A 87 -3.33 8.00 2.58
C ILE A 87 -3.22 9.37 1.87
N TYR A 88 -3.35 9.41 0.55
CA TYR A 88 -3.24 10.64 -0.23
C TYR A 88 -4.29 11.70 0.12
N THR A 89 -5.54 11.28 0.31
CA THR A 89 -6.66 12.18 0.66
C THR A 89 -6.68 12.54 2.15
N GLY A 90 -5.93 11.81 2.98
CA GLY A 90 -5.78 12.08 4.40
C GLY A 90 -5.29 13.49 4.72
N SER A 91 -5.79 14.05 5.83
CA SER A 91 -5.34 15.35 6.38
C SER A 91 -3.97 15.27 7.05
N PHE A 92 -3.50 14.06 7.35
CA PHE A 92 -2.21 13.78 7.98
C PHE A 92 -1.04 13.71 6.99
N THR A 93 -1.32 13.65 5.68
CA THR A 93 -0.32 13.51 4.62
C THR A 93 0.15 14.87 4.14
N THR A 94 1.46 15.11 4.11
CA THR A 94 2.01 16.41 3.71
C THR A 94 1.90 16.63 2.19
N PRO A 95 1.97 17.89 1.70
CA PRO A 95 1.98 18.17 0.27
C PRO A 95 3.07 17.43 -0.52
N GLU A 96 4.25 17.27 0.08
CA GLU A 96 5.39 16.56 -0.52
C GLU A 96 5.09 15.07 -0.65
N GLN A 97 4.51 14.46 0.39
CA GLN A 97 4.08 13.06 0.35
C GLN A 97 2.97 12.85 -0.67
N LYS A 98 2.00 13.78 -0.77
CA LYS A 98 0.95 13.75 -1.80
C LYS A 98 1.55 13.79 -3.21
N LYS A 99 2.57 14.63 -3.43
CA LYS A 99 3.27 14.72 -4.71
C LYS A 99 3.91 13.39 -5.12
N ALA A 100 4.54 12.70 -4.17
CA ALA A 100 5.16 11.38 -4.41
C ALA A 100 4.15 10.25 -4.58
N LEU A 101 3.04 10.28 -3.83
CA LEU A 101 1.98 9.25 -3.90
C LEU A 101 1.15 9.30 -5.18
N ASN A 102 0.89 10.49 -5.71
CA ASN A 102 0.05 10.68 -6.90
C ASN A 102 0.44 9.80 -8.11
N PRO A 103 1.73 9.72 -8.53
CA PRO A 103 2.12 8.83 -9.62
C PRO A 103 1.91 7.34 -9.29
N VAL A 104 2.13 6.92 -8.04
CA VAL A 104 1.88 5.54 -7.60
C VAL A 104 0.39 5.20 -7.69
N ILE A 105 -0.49 6.08 -7.20
CA ILE A 105 -1.94 5.88 -7.28
C ILE A 105 -2.40 5.71 -8.73
N LYS A 106 -1.90 6.55 -9.64
CA LYS A 106 -2.22 6.46 -11.07
C LYS A 106 -1.74 5.16 -11.71
N TYR A 107 -0.58 4.65 -11.27
CA TYR A 107 -0.11 3.33 -11.71
C TYR A 107 -1.15 2.25 -11.35
N PHE A 108 -1.57 2.18 -10.09
CA PHE A 108 -2.56 1.18 -9.66
C PHE A 108 -3.93 1.38 -10.32
N GLU A 109 -4.37 2.63 -10.48
CA GLU A 109 -5.60 2.96 -11.21
C GLU A 109 -5.57 2.42 -12.64
N HIS A 110 -4.49 2.66 -13.38
CA HIS A 110 -4.33 2.13 -14.74
C HIS A 110 -4.27 0.61 -14.77
N SER A 111 -3.56 -0.04 -13.84
CA SER A 111 -3.49 -1.51 -13.75
C SER A 111 -4.83 -2.18 -13.45
N LEU A 112 -5.82 -1.47 -12.93
CA LEU A 112 -7.17 -1.99 -12.67
C LEU A 112 -8.12 -1.84 -13.87
N LEU A 113 -7.79 -0.99 -14.83
CA LEU A 113 -8.59 -0.74 -16.03
C LEU A 113 -8.22 -1.65 -17.22
N HIS A 114 -7.15 -2.44 -17.07
CA HIS A 114 -6.57 -3.33 -18.08
C HIS A 114 -6.48 -4.77 -17.57
#